data_AF-A0A0F9TW65-F1
#
_entry.id   AF-A0A0F9TW65-F1
#
_cell.length_a   1.000
_cell.length_b   1.000
_cell.length_c   1.000
_cell.angle_alpha   90.00
_cell.angle_beta   90.00
_cell.angle_gamma   90.00
#
_symmetry.space_group_name_H-M   'P 1'
#
loop_
_entity.id
_entity.type
_entity.pdbx_description
1 polymer ?
#
loop_
_entity_poly.entity_id
_entity_poly.type
_entity_poly.pdbx_seq_one_letter_code
_entity_poly.pdbx_strand_id
1 'polypeptide(L)'
;MSTSPAKDIAAILALDGVATEGTDLFVDEIPETPDFCVVVRNTTGFDANPAYRRDSPTVQVIIRGNKFGGEVAYNKAIDVKNALLGRPTTIVNSKSYVQFLLTGDIIR
;
A
#
# COMPACT_ATOMS: atom_id res chain seq x y z
N MET A 1 14.96 -14.61 -2.32
CA MET A 1 13.96 -14.03 -3.25
C MET A 1 13.67 -12.62 -2.78
N SER A 2 13.96 -11.60 -3.58
CA SER A 2 13.66 -10.22 -3.19
C SER A 2 12.14 -10.03 -3.26
N THR A 3 11.48 -9.77 -2.14
CA THR A 3 10.06 -9.37 -2.12
C THR A 3 9.94 -7.94 -2.61
N SER A 4 8.90 -7.62 -3.39
CA SER A 4 8.69 -6.25 -3.87
C SER A 4 8.13 -5.36 -2.73
N PRO A 5 8.43 -4.04 -2.73
CA PRO A 5 7.85 -3.12 -1.77
C PRO A 5 6.32 -3.22 -1.69
N ALA A 6 5.61 -3.31 -2.82
CA ALA A 6 4.16 -3.46 -2.84
C ALA A 6 3.67 -4.71 -2.09
N LYS A 7 4.38 -5.83 -2.21
CA LYS A 7 4.06 -7.06 -1.47
C LYS A 7 4.28 -6.89 0.03
N ASP A 8 5.35 -6.22 0.41
CA ASP A 8 5.63 -5.94 1.82
C ASP A 8 4.57 -4.99 2.41
N ILE A 9 4.11 -3.98 1.66
CA ILE A 9 3.01 -3.10 2.07
C ILE A 9 1.67 -3.83 2.15
N ALA A 10 1.37 -4.72 1.20
CA ALA A 10 0.17 -5.55 1.26
C ALA A 10 0.15 -6.40 2.54
N ALA A 11 1.28 -7.01 2.92
CA ALA A 11 1.38 -7.78 4.15
C ALA A 11 1.13 -6.93 5.41
N ILE A 12 1.58 -5.66 5.42
CA ILE A 12 1.29 -4.72 6.51
C ILE A 12 -0.20 -4.43 6.60
N LEU A 13 -0.83 -4.09 5.47
CA LEU A 13 -2.27 -3.76 5.43
C LEU A 13 -3.13 -4.97 5.83
N ALA A 14 -2.71 -6.17 5.47
CA ALA A 14 -3.37 -7.41 5.87
C ALA A 14 -3.23 -7.68 7.37
N LEU A 15 -2.03 -7.47 7.92
CA LEU A 15 -1.78 -7.62 9.35
C LEU A 15 -2.63 -6.66 10.20
N ASP A 16 -2.88 -5.45 9.69
CA ASP A 16 -3.71 -4.44 10.37
C ASP A 16 -5.21 -4.65 10.19
N GLY A 17 -5.62 -5.64 9.39
CA GLY A 17 -7.03 -5.92 9.11
C GLY A 17 -7.69 -4.89 8.18
N VAL A 18 -6.92 -4.12 7.41
CA VAL A 18 -7.46 -3.15 6.45
C VAL A 18 -8.14 -3.87 5.28
N ALA A 19 -7.55 -4.98 4.84
CA ALA A 19 -8.04 -5.88 3.79
C ALA A 19 -7.38 -7.27 3.96
N THR A 20 -7.76 -8.26 3.17
CA THR A 20 -7.26 -9.65 3.20
C THR A 20 -6.60 -10.01 1.88
N GLU A 21 -5.32 -10.40 1.94
CA GLU A 21 -4.57 -10.85 0.75
C GLU A 21 -5.30 -11.95 0.00
N GLY A 22 -5.42 -11.80 -1.31
CA GLY A 22 -6.08 -12.76 -2.20
C GLY A 22 -7.62 -12.74 -2.16
N THR A 23 -8.23 -11.92 -1.30
CA THR A 23 -9.70 -11.72 -1.27
C THR A 23 -10.06 -10.34 -1.81
N ASP A 24 -9.62 -9.29 -1.13
CA ASP A 24 -9.89 -7.88 -1.45
C ASP A 24 -8.61 -7.03 -1.43
N LEU A 25 -7.43 -7.66 -1.30
CA LEU A 25 -6.12 -7.04 -1.41
C LEU A 25 -5.25 -7.76 -2.44
N PHE A 26 -4.79 -7.01 -3.45
CA PHE A 26 -4.03 -7.50 -4.58
C PHE A 26 -2.76 -6.69 -4.81
N VAL A 27 -1.76 -7.29 -5.45
CA VAL A 27 -0.44 -6.68 -5.71
C VAL A 27 -0.22 -6.59 -7.21
N ASP A 28 0.17 -5.39 -7.67
CA ASP A 28 0.49 -5.01 -9.06
C ASP A 28 -0.66 -5.11 -10.09
N GLU A 29 -1.56 -6.08 -9.95
CA GLU A 29 -2.69 -6.33 -10.84
C GLU A 29 -4.03 -5.92 -10.22
N ILE A 30 -4.87 -5.23 -10.99
CA ILE A 30 -6.26 -4.97 -10.61
C ILE A 30 -7.08 -6.16 -11.15
N PRO A 31 -7.69 -6.98 -10.29
CA PRO A 31 -8.39 -8.17 -10.75
C PRO A 31 -9.70 -7.80 -11.45
N GLU A 32 -10.28 -8.68 -12.26
CA GLU A 32 -11.63 -8.43 -12.84
C GLU A 32 -12.72 -8.46 -11.75
N THR A 33 -12.58 -9.34 -10.77
CA THR A 33 -13.46 -9.45 -9.59
C THR A 33 -12.60 -9.63 -8.34
N PRO A 34 -13.01 -9.15 -7.15
CA PRO A 34 -14.29 -8.49 -6.82
C PRO A 34 -14.32 -7.00 -7.17
N ASP A 35 -15.50 -6.42 -7.41
CA ASP A 35 -15.66 -4.99 -7.75
C ASP A 35 -15.04 -4.05 -6.70
N PHE A 36 -15.09 -4.44 -5.42
CA PHE A 36 -14.47 -3.69 -4.33
C PHE A 36 -13.13 -4.34 -3.94
N CYS A 37 -12.02 -3.65 -4.19
CA CYS A 37 -10.70 -4.15 -3.84
C CYS A 37 -9.66 -3.04 -3.61
N VAL A 38 -8.64 -3.37 -2.81
CA VAL A 38 -7.41 -2.61 -2.60
C VAL A 38 -6.33 -3.21 -3.50
N VAL A 39 -5.61 -2.38 -4.25
CA VAL A 39 -4.51 -2.80 -5.09
C VAL A 39 -3.27 -1.99 -4.75
N VAL A 40 -2.19 -2.68 -4.40
CA VAL A 40 -0.90 -2.05 -4.12
C VAL A 40 0.03 -2.29 -5.30
N ARG A 41 0.48 -1.21 -5.94
CA ARG A 41 1.39 -1.28 -7.10
C ARG A 41 2.76 -0.77 -6.75
N ASN A 42 3.78 -1.46 -7.23
CA ASN A 42 5.13 -0.92 -7.24
C ASN A 42 5.19 0.26 -8.20
N THR A 43 5.84 1.33 -7.76
CA THR A 43 6.23 2.43 -8.64
C THR A 43 7.76 2.48 -8.68
N THR A 44 8.32 3.22 -9.64
CA THR A 44 9.75 3.26 -9.93
C THR A 44 10.62 3.87 -8.82
N GLY A 45 10.04 4.28 -7.69
CA GLY A 45 10.79 4.78 -6.54
C GLY A 45 11.39 6.17 -6.75
N PHE A 46 12.16 6.59 -5.77
CA PHE A 46 13.18 7.62 -5.93
C PHE A 46 14.56 6.97 -5.94
N ASP A 47 15.51 7.59 -6.63
CA ASP A 47 16.90 7.14 -6.61
C ASP A 47 17.46 7.15 -5.18
N ALA A 48 18.30 6.16 -4.88
CA ALA A 48 18.98 6.07 -3.60
C ALA A 48 19.91 7.30 -3.44
N ASN A 49 19.75 8.01 -2.33
CA ASN A 49 20.63 9.12 -2.02
C ASN A 49 21.93 8.56 -1.41
N PRO A 50 23.12 8.77 -2.03
CA PRO A 50 24.37 8.20 -1.56
C PRO A 50 24.79 8.69 -0.16
N ALA A 51 24.24 9.81 0.32
CA ALA A 51 24.47 10.29 1.68
C ALA A 51 23.81 9.41 2.75
N TYR A 52 22.82 8.60 2.39
CA TYR A 52 22.07 7.76 3.32
C TYR A 52 22.08 6.30 2.88
N ARG A 53 22.33 5.38 3.82
CA ARG A 53 22.19 3.93 3.59
C ARG A 53 20.73 3.49 3.72
N ARG A 54 19.82 4.14 2.99
CA ARG A 54 18.39 3.79 2.96
C ARG A 54 17.84 3.90 1.55
N ASP A 55 16.97 2.98 1.20
CA ASP A 55 16.19 3.04 -0.02
C ASP A 55 14.87 3.78 0.25
N SER A 56 14.36 4.45 -0.79
CA SER A 56 13.07 5.17 -0.75
C SER A 56 12.14 4.64 -1.83
N PRO A 57 11.70 3.36 -1.73
CA PRO A 57 10.75 2.83 -2.69
C PRO A 57 9.43 3.58 -2.59
N THR A 58 8.72 3.67 -3.71
CA THR A 58 7.38 4.23 -3.76
C THR A 58 6.39 3.14 -4.13
N VAL A 59 5.17 3.26 -3.61
CA VAL A 59 4.03 2.43 -3.98
C VAL A 59 2.83 3.31 -4.24
N GLN A 60 1.95 2.86 -5.12
CA GLN A 60 0.64 3.46 -5.31
C GLN A 60 -0.42 2.50 -4.76
N VAL A 61 -1.31 3.01 -3.91
CA VAL A 61 -2.48 2.24 -3.47
C VAL A 61 -3.72 2.74 -4.21
N ILE A 62 -4.42 1.83 -4.85
CA ILE A 62 -5.62 2.10 -5.64
C ILE A 62 -6.77 1.38 -4.95
N ILE A 63 -7.85 2.11 -4.64
CA ILE A 63 -9.09 1.53 -4.16
C ILE A 63 -10.10 1.53 -5.30
N ARG A 64 -10.50 0.34 -5.74
CA ARG A 64 -11.64 0.19 -6.65
C ARG A 64 -12.91 0.08 -5.82
N GLY A 65 -13.84 1.00 -6.02
CA GLY A 65 -15.19 0.93 -5.46
C GLY A 65 -16.16 0.22 -6.41
N ASN A 66 -17.24 -0.33 -5.86
CA ASN A 66 -18.37 -0.74 -6.69
C ASN A 66 -19.10 0.51 -7.26
N LYS A 67 -20.00 0.31 -8.22
CA LYS A 67 -20.68 1.39 -8.98
C LYS A 67 -21.32 2.50 -8.11
N PHE A 68 -21.71 2.19 -6.87
CA PHE A 68 -22.37 3.13 -5.96
C PHE A 68 -21.58 3.36 -4.65
N GLY A 69 -20.37 2.82 -4.56
CA GLY A 69 -19.60 2.69 -3.33
C GLY A 69 -18.50 3.74 -3.19
N GLY A 70 -18.63 4.90 -3.83
CA GLY A 70 -17.59 5.94 -3.82
C GLY A 70 -17.21 6.40 -2.41
N GLU A 71 -18.19 6.52 -1.50
CA GLU A 71 -17.92 6.85 -0.10
C GLU A 71 -17.22 5.72 0.65
N VAL A 72 -17.62 4.47 0.43
CA VAL A 72 -16.98 3.29 1.03
C VAL A 72 -15.54 3.15 0.55
N ALA A 73 -15.29 3.39 -0.74
CA ALA A 73 -13.95 3.38 -1.33
C ALA A 73 -13.07 4.51 -0.77
N TYR A 74 -13.64 5.70 -0.60
CA TYR A 74 -12.93 6.84 0.02
C TYR A 74 -12.57 6.56 1.48
N ASN A 75 -13.51 6.04 2.27
CA ASN A 75 -13.24 5.65 3.66
C ASN A 75 -12.18 4.56 3.75
N LYS A 76 -12.19 3.58 2.82
CA LYS A 76 -11.13 2.57 2.74
C LYS A 76 -9.77 3.17 2.38
N ALA A 77 -9.72 4.20 1.53
CA ALA A 77 -8.48 4.92 1.23
C ALA A 77 -7.95 5.66 2.47
N ILE A 78 -8.83 6.20 3.31
CA ILE A 78 -8.48 6.78 4.61
C ILE A 78 -7.94 5.69 5.55
N ASP A 79 -8.57 4.52 5.62
CA ASP A 79 -8.10 3.40 6.46
C ASP A 79 -6.67 2.99 6.08
N VAL A 80 -6.40 2.83 4.78
CA VAL A 80 -5.04 2.55 4.27
C VAL A 80 -4.06 3.65 4.69
N LYS A 81 -4.44 4.92 4.49
CA LYS A 81 -3.59 6.07 4.87
C LYS A 81 -3.25 6.03 6.35
N ASN A 82 -4.23 5.80 7.20
CA ASN A 82 -4.06 5.76 8.66
C ASN A 82 -3.25 4.54 9.12
N ALA A 83 -3.35 3.40 8.44
CA ALA A 83 -2.57 2.21 8.75
C ALA A 83 -1.07 2.40 8.46
N LEU A 84 -0.73 3.21 7.46
CA LEU A 84 0.66 3.44 7.04
C LEU A 84 1.28 4.67 7.71
N LEU A 85 0.58 5.80 7.77
CA LEU A 85 1.15 7.05 8.26
C LEU A 85 1.25 7.07 9.79
N GLY A 86 2.39 7.56 10.30
CA GLY A 86 2.65 7.66 11.74
C GLY A 86 2.94 6.33 12.43
N ARG A 87 3.02 5.23 11.68
CA ARG A 87 3.36 3.91 12.19
C ARG A 87 4.78 3.87 12.78
N PRO A 88 5.02 3.16 13.89
CA PRO A 88 6.37 2.84 14.34
C PRO A 88 7.14 1.99 13.30
N THR A 89 8.45 1.93 13.45
CA THR A 89 9.30 1.08 12.61
C THR A 89 8.79 -0.36 12.58
N THR A 90 8.57 -0.88 11.38
CA THR A 90 7.98 -2.21 11.17
C THR A 90 8.93 -3.06 10.34
N ILE A 91 9.11 -4.31 10.77
CA ILE A 91 9.96 -5.28 10.06
C ILE A 91 9.08 -6.22 9.26
N VAL A 92 9.30 -6.26 7.94
CA VAL A 92 8.61 -7.16 7.02
C VAL A 92 9.64 -7.80 6.10
N ASN A 93 9.60 -9.13 5.96
CA ASN A 93 10.51 -9.88 5.08
C ASN A 93 12.00 -9.50 5.28
N SER A 94 12.42 -9.37 6.54
CA SER A 94 13.79 -8.97 6.96
C SER A 94 14.22 -7.56 6.53
N LYS A 95 13.29 -6.69 6.12
CA LYS A 95 13.53 -5.26 5.84
C LYS A 95 12.89 -4.40 6.91
N SER A 96 13.57 -3.31 7.26
CA SER A 96 13.07 -2.33 8.24
C SER A 96 12.43 -1.15 7.51
N TYR A 97 11.12 -0.98 7.67
CA TYR A 97 10.37 0.18 7.20
C TYR A 97 10.32 1.21 8.33
N VAL A 98 11.20 2.21 8.24
CA VAL A 98 11.41 3.20 9.30
C VAL A 98 10.42 4.37 9.26
N GLN A 99 9.93 4.71 8.07
CA GLN A 99 9.05 5.85 7.87
C GLN A 99 8.20 5.65 6.61
N PHE A 100 6.92 6.01 6.71
CA PHE A 100 6.02 6.13 5.58
C PHE A 100 5.73 7.61 5.32
N LEU A 101 5.92 8.05 4.08
CA LEU A 101 5.70 9.42 3.65
C LEU A 101 4.63 9.46 2.56
N LEU A 102 3.75 10.44 2.63
CA LEU A 102 2.73 10.67 1.61
C LEU A 102 3.32 11.53 0.50
N THR A 103 3.40 11.00 -0.73
CA THR A 103 3.83 11.77 -1.92
C THR A 103 2.65 12.41 -2.66
N GLY A 104 1.46 11.82 -2.55
CA GLY A 104 0.19 12.36 -3.05
C GLY A 104 -0.97 11.87 -2.19
N ASP A 105 -2.05 12.64 -2.11
CA ASP A 105 -3.22 12.32 -1.28
C ASP A 105 -4.35 11.68 -2.08
N ILE A 106 -5.45 11.35 -1.40
CA ILE A 106 -6.64 10.73 -1.98
C ILE A 106 -7.27 11.70 -2.99
N ILE A 107 -7.40 11.23 -4.23
CA ILE A 107 -8.14 11.93 -5.29
C ILE A 107 -9.50 11.23 -5.42
N ARG A 108 -10.57 12.02 -5.47
CA ARG A 108 -11.95 11.55 -5.60
C ARG A 108 -12.48 11.76 -7.03
#